data_AF-A0ABD2MNH0-F1
#
_entry.id   AF-A0ABD2MNH0-F1
#
_cell.length_a   1.000
_cell.length_b   1.000
_cell.length_c   1.000
_cell.angle_alpha   90.00
_cell.angle_beta   90.00
_cell.angle_gamma   90.00
#
_symmetry.space_group_name_H-M   'P 1'
#
loop_
_entity.id
_entity.type
_entity.pdbx_description
1 polymer ?
#
loop_
_entity_poly.entity_id
_entity_poly.type
_entity_poly.pdbx_seq_one_letter_code
_entity_poly.pdbx_strand_id
1 'polypeptide(L)'
;MKKRWMTTEIYELMEKRRLAKNEPTTYKQLQNLIKRKIKLTKEKWIKELCEEMENLDSKQDIFNMHKKLREAAGLFKKQSPPMLTDETNNIILNEAEKHRIWANYTNHRFIRRRQT
;
A
#
# COMPACT_ATOMS: atom_id res chain seq x y z
N MET A 1 -7.02 -1.83 -9.01
CA MET A 1 -6.87 -2.38 -7.64
C MET A 1 -8.23 -2.49 -6.98
N LYS A 2 -8.59 -3.64 -6.41
CA LYS A 2 -9.80 -3.79 -5.59
C LYS A 2 -9.62 -2.95 -4.31
N LYS A 3 -10.63 -2.18 -3.92
CA LYS A 3 -10.59 -1.39 -2.69
C LYS A 3 -10.69 -2.34 -1.50
N ARG A 4 -9.81 -2.20 -0.50
CA ARG A 4 -9.73 -3.14 0.64
C ARG A 4 -11.02 -3.25 1.46
N TRP A 5 -11.84 -2.21 1.47
CA TRP A 5 -13.14 -2.15 2.15
C TRP A 5 -14.32 -2.74 1.35
N MET A 6 -14.10 -3.28 0.14
CA MET A 6 -15.17 -3.92 -0.64
C MET A 6 -15.28 -5.40 -0.27
N THR A 7 -16.32 -5.75 0.50
CA THR A 7 -16.63 -7.12 0.90
C THR A 7 -17.59 -7.80 -0.09
N THR A 8 -17.61 -9.13 -0.09
CA THR A 8 -18.54 -9.94 -0.90
C THR A 8 -19.99 -9.52 -0.69
N GLU A 9 -20.38 -9.22 0.55
CA GLU A 9 -21.72 -8.74 0.89
C GLU A 9 -22.09 -7.42 0.19
N ILE A 10 -21.15 -6.47 0.07
CA ILE A 10 -21.41 -5.22 -0.67
C ILE A 10 -21.60 -5.53 -2.16
N TYR A 11 -20.83 -6.46 -2.72
CA TYR A 11 -20.99 -6.88 -4.11
C TYR A 11 -22.35 -7.55 -4.35
N GLU A 12 -22.78 -8.43 -3.46
CA GLU A 12 -24.09 -9.07 -3.52
C GLU A 12 -25.23 -8.05 -3.41
N LEU A 13 -25.11 -7.06 -2.53
CA LEU A 13 -26.09 -5.97 -2.42
C LEU A 13 -26.15 -5.11 -3.68
N MET A 14 -24.99 -4.83 -4.30
CA MET A 14 -24.93 -4.12 -5.58
C MET A 14 -25.60 -4.91 -6.71
N GLU A 15 -25.43 -6.24 -6.72
CA GLU A 15 -26.07 -7.11 -7.70
C GLU A 15 -27.60 -7.18 -7.49
N LYS A 16 -28.05 -7.32 -6.25
CA LYS A 16 -29.48 -7.23 -5.90
C LYS A 16 -30.07 -5.89 -6.33
N ARG A 17 -29.33 -4.78 -6.15
CA ARG A 17 -29.75 -3.45 -6.63
C ARG A 17 -29.84 -3.39 -8.16
N ARG A 18 -28.92 -4.05 -8.87
CA ARG A 18 -28.92 -4.13 -10.33
C ARG A 18 -30.18 -4.83 -10.85
N LEU A 19 -30.61 -5.90 -10.19
CA LEU A 19 -31.82 -6.66 -10.51
C LEU A 19 -33.10 -5.87 -10.19
N ALA A 20 -33.11 -5.06 -9.13
CA ALA A 20 -34.26 -4.25 -8.71
C ALA A 20 -34.45 -2.93 -9.50
N LYS A 21 -33.94 -2.82 -10.74
CA LYS A 21 -33.95 -1.57 -11.52
C LYS A 21 -35.35 -1.01 -11.77
N ASN A 22 -36.33 -1.90 -11.96
CA ASN A 22 -37.71 -1.54 -12.30
C ASN A 22 -38.59 -1.28 -11.08
N GLU A 23 -38.07 -1.47 -9.86
CA GLU A 23 -38.79 -1.32 -8.60
C GLU A 23 -38.17 -0.18 -7.77
N PRO A 24 -38.66 1.08 -7.91
CA PRO A 24 -37.98 2.26 -7.40
C PRO A 24 -37.82 2.28 -5.88
N THR A 25 -38.78 1.73 -5.14
CA THR A 25 -38.79 1.67 -3.67
C THR A 25 -37.67 0.76 -3.16
N THR A 26 -37.61 -0.49 -3.64
CA THR A 26 -36.55 -1.45 -3.33
C THR A 26 -35.19 -0.98 -3.83
N TYR A 27 -35.11 -0.35 -5.01
CA TYR A 27 -33.86 0.21 -5.51
C TYR A 27 -33.27 1.25 -4.55
N LYS A 28 -34.12 2.17 -4.07
CA LYS A 28 -33.72 3.20 -3.09
C LYS A 28 -33.34 2.61 -1.74
N GLN A 29 -34.08 1.61 -1.26
CA GLN A 29 -33.77 0.91 -0.01
C GLN A 29 -32.41 0.19 -0.10
N LEU A 30 -32.17 -0.57 -1.18
CA LEU A 30 -30.90 -1.25 -1.43
C LEU A 30 -29.75 -0.26 -1.57
N GLN A 31 -29.96 0.87 -2.24
CA GLN A 31 -28.95 1.93 -2.35
C GLN A 31 -28.57 2.51 -0.98
N ASN A 32 -29.55 2.75 -0.12
CA ASN A 32 -29.29 3.23 1.25
C ASN A 32 -28.56 2.18 2.08
N LEU A 33 -28.95 0.90 1.96
CA LEU A 33 -28.28 -0.20 2.63
C LEU A 33 -26.82 -0.35 2.19
N ILE A 34 -26.55 -0.30 0.89
CA ILE A 34 -25.19 -0.31 0.33
C ILE A 34 -24.36 0.84 0.90
N LYS A 35 -24.89 2.06 0.92
CA LYS A 35 -24.18 3.23 1.47
C LYS A 35 -23.85 3.03 2.95
N ARG A 36 -24.80 2.56 3.76
CA ARG A 36 -24.58 2.24 5.18
C ARG A 36 -23.52 1.16 5.35
N LYS A 37 -23.59 0.08 4.56
CA LYS A 37 -22.62 -1.01 4.64
C LYS A 37 -21.22 -0.57 4.25
N ILE A 38 -21.09 0.24 3.20
CA ILE A 38 -19.81 0.85 2.80
C ILE A 38 -19.26 1.72 3.94
N LYS A 39 -20.10 2.54 4.58
CA LYS A 39 -19.69 3.38 5.72
C LYS A 39 -19.13 2.53 6.86
N LEU A 40 -19.89 1.54 7.34
CA LEU A 40 -19.47 0.64 8.42
C LEU A 40 -18.20 -0.12 8.08
N THR A 41 -18.08 -0.60 6.84
CA THR A 41 -16.90 -1.37 6.42
C THR A 41 -15.65 -0.49 6.33
N LYS A 42 -15.79 0.78 5.90
CA LYS A 42 -14.69 1.74 5.93
C LYS A 42 -14.28 2.10 7.36
N GLU A 43 -15.24 2.32 8.25
CA GLU A 43 -14.97 2.60 9.67
C GLU A 43 -14.23 1.44 10.33
N LYS A 44 -14.69 0.21 10.09
CA LYS A 44 -14.02 -1.01 10.55
C LYS A 44 -12.59 -1.10 10.02
N TRP A 45 -12.40 -0.90 8.72
CA TRP A 45 -11.08 -0.95 8.09
C TRP A 45 -10.12 0.11 8.66
N ILE A 46 -10.59 1.34 8.90
CA ILE A 46 -9.77 2.39 9.52
C ILE A 46 -9.42 2.02 10.96
N LYS A 47 -10.37 1.47 11.72
CA LYS A 47 -10.14 1.04 13.10
C LYS A 47 -9.07 -0.05 13.17
N GLU A 48 -9.18 -1.10 12.35
CA GLU A 48 -8.17 -2.18 12.26
C GLU A 48 -6.79 -1.64 11.92
N LEU A 49 -6.72 -0.66 11.03
CA LEU A 49 -5.49 -0.01 10.64
C LEU A 49 -4.86 0.80 11.80
N CYS A 50 -5.67 1.51 12.58
CA CYS A 50 -5.22 2.24 13.78
C CYS A 50 -4.66 1.27 14.83
N GLU A 51 -5.40 0.20 15.13
CA GLU A 51 -4.96 -0.84 16.08
C GLU A 51 -3.63 -1.48 15.64
N GLU A 52 -3.45 -1.69 14.33
CA GLU A 52 -2.19 -2.21 13.78
C GLU A 52 -1.03 -1.21 13.96
N MET A 53 -1.26 0.09 13.77
CA MET A 53 -0.23 1.12 13.99
C MET A 53 0.14 1.25 15.45
N GLU A 54 -0.83 1.24 16.36
CA GLU A 54 -0.62 1.28 17.81
C GLU A 54 0.21 0.07 18.28
N ASN A 55 -0.02 -1.11 17.70
CA ASN A 55 0.77 -2.31 17.98
C ASN A 55 2.21 -2.26 17.41
N LEU A 56 2.45 -1.48 16.34
CA LEU A 56 3.80 -1.26 15.83
C LEU A 56 4.55 -0.23 16.68
N ASP A 57 3.85 0.81 17.12
CA ASP A 57 4.40 1.83 18.02
C ASP A 57 4.78 1.23 19.37
N SER A 58 3.94 0.35 19.94
CA SER A 58 4.23 -0.37 21.18
C SER A 58 5.48 -1.27 21.10
N LYS A 59 5.84 -1.73 19.89
CA LYS A 59 7.06 -2.51 19.60
C LYS A 59 8.25 -1.65 19.22
N GLN A 60 8.11 -0.32 19.25
CA GLN A 60 9.10 0.65 18.76
C GLN A 60 9.49 0.42 17.29
N ASP A 61 8.61 -0.20 16.49
CA ASP A 61 8.82 -0.41 15.05
C ASP A 61 8.36 0.83 14.26
N ILE A 62 9.09 1.92 14.48
CA ILE A 62 8.82 3.25 13.92
C ILE A 62 8.84 3.19 12.38
N PHE A 63 9.72 2.36 11.79
CA PHE A 63 9.83 2.23 10.35
C PHE A 63 8.55 1.67 9.72
N ASN A 64 8.06 0.52 10.21
CA ASN A 64 6.85 -0.08 9.65
C ASN A 64 5.60 0.72 9.99
N MET A 65 5.55 1.37 11.16
CA MET A 65 4.48 2.30 11.52
C MET A 65 4.37 3.45 10.50
N HIS A 66 5.48 4.16 10.25
CA HIS A 66 5.50 5.25 9.27
C HIS A 66 5.19 4.77 7.85
N LYS A 67 5.68 3.59 7.47
CA LYS A 67 5.36 2.98 6.17
C LYS A 67 3.85 2.79 6.01
N LYS A 68 3.20 2.18 7.00
CA LYS A 68 1.74 1.98 7.00
C LYS A 68 0.97 3.28 7.02
N LEU A 69 1.43 4.29 7.77
CA LEU A 69 0.80 5.60 7.81
C LEU A 69 0.78 6.26 6.42
N ARG A 70 1.90 6.16 5.71
CA ARG A 70 2.01 6.68 4.33
C ARG A 70 1.13 5.90 3.35
N GLU A 71 1.03 4.59 3.49
CA GLU A 71 0.12 3.75 2.69
C GLU A 71 -1.35 4.13 2.93
N ALA A 72 -1.73 4.31 4.19
CA ALA A 72 -3.09 4.68 4.60
C ALA A 72 -3.50 6.07 4.11
N ALA A 73 -2.61 7.05 4.25
CA ALA A 73 -2.83 8.43 3.80
C ALA A 73 -2.81 8.58 2.26
N GLY A 74 -2.54 7.50 1.51
CA GLY A 74 -2.40 7.57 0.05
C GLY A 74 -1.15 8.33 -0.41
N LEU A 75 -0.24 8.64 0.51
CA LEU A 75 1.04 9.33 0.25
C LEU A 75 2.13 8.37 -0.22
N PHE A 76 1.84 7.07 -0.24
CA PHE A 76 2.70 6.05 -0.78
C PHE A 76 2.66 6.09 -2.31
N LYS A 77 3.58 6.86 -2.90
CA LYS A 77 3.91 6.77 -4.32
C LYS A 77 4.84 5.57 -4.50
N LYS A 78 4.51 4.64 -5.41
CA LYS A 78 5.51 3.66 -5.89
C LYS A 78 6.67 4.48 -6.45
N GLN A 79 7.77 4.52 -5.72
CA GLN A 79 9.01 5.02 -6.32
C GLN A 79 9.38 4.01 -7.41
N SER A 80 9.72 4.52 -8.60
CA SER A 80 10.47 3.70 -9.54
C SER A 80 11.70 3.19 -8.81
N PRO A 81 12.05 1.90 -8.96
CA PRO A 81 13.29 1.41 -8.39
C PRO A 81 14.42 2.36 -8.82
N PRO A 82 15.28 2.81 -7.89
CA PRO A 82 16.37 3.69 -8.25
C PRO A 82 17.17 2.99 -9.35
N MET A 83 17.23 3.65 -10.51
CA MET A 83 17.91 3.10 -11.67
C MET A 83 19.40 3.22 -11.40
N LEU A 84 20.09 2.08 -11.31
CA LEU A 84 21.53 2.08 -11.10
C LEU A 84 22.19 2.61 -12.37
N THR A 85 22.93 3.72 -12.22
CA THR A 85 23.70 4.31 -13.29
C THR A 85 25.20 4.09 -13.05
N ASP A 86 25.94 3.92 -14.13
CA ASP A 86 27.40 3.89 -14.08
C ASP A 86 27.98 5.31 -13.93
N GLU A 87 29.29 5.43 -13.73
CA GLU A 87 30.03 6.71 -13.67
C GLU A 87 29.85 7.57 -14.94
N THR A 88 29.50 6.94 -16.05
CA THR A 88 29.19 7.58 -17.35
C THR A 88 27.69 7.89 -17.54
N ASN A 89 26.88 7.75 -16.49
CA ASN A 89 25.44 7.99 -16.47
C ASN A 89 24.60 7.03 -17.35
N ASN A 90 25.18 5.88 -17.74
CA ASN A 90 24.50 4.83 -18.48
C ASN A 90 23.67 3.92 -17.56
N ILE A 91 22.52 3.46 -18.06
CA ILE A 91 21.57 2.64 -17.30
C ILE A 91 22.05 1.19 -17.24
N ILE A 92 22.13 0.65 -16.04
CA ILE A 92 22.61 -0.72 -15.80
C ILE A 92 21.43 -1.65 -15.66
N LEU A 93 21.12 -2.36 -16.74
CA LEU A 93 20.03 -3.33 -16.79
C LEU A 93 20.47 -4.73 -16.36
N ASN A 94 21.75 -5.07 -16.61
CA ASN A 94 22.30 -6.40 -16.40
C ASN A 94 22.55 -6.72 -14.92
N GLU A 95 22.21 -7.94 -14.49
CA GLU A 95 22.36 -8.42 -13.12
C GLU A 95 23.83 -8.57 -12.71
N ALA A 96 24.68 -9.06 -13.62
CA ALA A 96 26.11 -9.21 -13.36
C ALA A 96 26.81 -7.87 -13.08
N GLU A 97 26.43 -6.81 -13.80
CA GLU A 97 26.99 -5.48 -13.63
C GLU A 97 26.54 -4.81 -12.32
N LYS A 98 25.30 -5.07 -11.89
CA LYS A 98 24.80 -4.64 -10.57
C LYS A 98 25.66 -5.26 -9.46
N HIS A 99 25.92 -6.56 -9.51
CA HIS A 99 26.77 -7.22 -8.52
C HIS A 99 28.18 -6.64 -8.48
N ARG A 100 28.79 -6.37 -9.63
CA ARG A 100 30.11 -5.75 -9.74
C ARG A 100 30.15 -4.38 -9.05
N ILE A 101 29.17 -3.52 -9.30
CA ILE A 101 29.12 -2.17 -8.71
C ILE A 101 28.86 -2.22 -7.22
N TRP A 102 27.97 -3.09 -6.76
CA TRP A 102 27.75 -3.28 -5.32
C TRP A 102 29.00 -3.80 -4.61
N ALA A 103 29.74 -4.74 -5.23
CA ALA A 103 31.01 -5.22 -4.71
C ALA A 103 32.07 -4.09 -4.66
N ASN A 104 32.14 -3.26 -5.70
CA ASN A 104 33.06 -2.13 -5.74
C ASN A 104 32.71 -1.06 -4.68
N TYR A 105 31.43 -0.71 -4.58
CA TYR A 105 30.90 0.24 -3.61
C TYR A 105 31.17 -0.20 -2.17
N THR A 106 30.89 -1.46 -1.84
CA THR A 106 31.15 -2.01 -0.50
C THR A 106 32.64 -1.98 -0.20
N ASN A 107 33.50 -2.45 -1.12
CA ASN A 107 34.95 -2.39 -0.94
C ASN A 107 35.44 -0.96 -0.68
N HIS A 108 35.07 0.03 -1.50
CA HIS A 108 35.50 1.42 -1.30
C HIS A 108 34.96 2.06 -0.02
N ARG A 109 33.70 1.82 0.36
CA ARG A 109 33.12 2.41 1.58
C ARG A 109 33.68 1.81 2.87
N PHE A 110 34.02 0.52 2.88
CA PHE A 110 34.53 -0.14 4.07
C PHE A 110 36.04 0.06 4.27
N ILE A 111 36.82 0.29 3.20
CA ILE A 111 38.25 0.63 3.31
C ILE A 111 38.46 1.98 4.03
N ARG A 112 37.58 2.97 3.83
CA ARG A 112 37.67 4.29 4.50
C ARG A 112 37.35 4.28 6.00
N ARG A 113 36.69 3.24 6.53
CA ARG A 113 36.29 3.17 7.96
C ARG A 113 37.28 2.41 8.86
N ARG A 114 38.38 1.89 8.32
CA ARG A 114 39.41 1.16 9.09
C ARG A 114 40.72 1.93 9.27
N GLN A 115 40.77 3.22 8.93
CA GLN A 115 41.97 4.08 9.09
C GLN A 115 41.74 5.27 10.05
N THR A 116 40.91 5.06 11.07
CA THR A 116 40.87 5.85 12.31
C THR A 116 40.72 4.88 13.44
#